data_AF-A0A447PJG7-F1
#
_entry.id   AF-A0A447PJG7-F1
#
_cell.length_a   1.000
_cell.length_b   1.000
_cell.length_c   1.000
_cell.angle_alpha   90.00
_cell.angle_beta   90.00
_cell.angle_gamma   90.00
#
_symmetry.space_group_name_H-M   'P 1'
#
loop_
_entity.id
_entity.type
_entity.pdbx_description
1 polymer ?
#
loop_
_entity_poly.entity_id
_entity_poly.type
_entity_poly.pdbx_seq_one_letter_code
_entity_poly.pdbx_strand_id
1 'polypeptide(L)'
;MMKNFWILRMIPPYWKDILASLSEDLYPTSEENVQSIYKKYQSGDAAAGETEVVLCRGTIGPQAENIVSFKTAGGIEGGDVEVLPVSAEIAKEQVRSGRIVPEYTTDLSVADRFSREHFLIIVKVKVRYLTRGSVSESGWVMPKNTPVDPVGIIDRTYGKAENTGQANASK
;
A
#
# COMPACT_ATOMS: atom_id res chain seq x y z
N MET A 1 -5.00 -17.21 16.14
CA MET A 1 -3.66 -16.88 16.66
C MET A 1 -3.23 -15.58 15.96
N MET A 2 -3.33 -14.43 16.64
CA MET A 2 -2.95 -13.14 16.04
C MET A 2 -1.43 -13.15 15.84
N LYS A 3 -0.96 -12.98 14.60
CA LYS A 3 0.45 -12.67 14.36
C LYS A 3 0.73 -11.35 15.09
N ASN A 4 1.74 -11.33 15.97
CA ASN A 4 2.18 -10.13 16.67
C ASN A 4 2.51 -9.05 15.63
N PHE A 5 1.66 -8.04 15.53
CA PHE A 5 1.83 -6.92 14.63
C PHE A 5 2.76 -5.91 15.30
N TRP A 6 3.99 -5.79 14.82
CA TRP A 6 4.98 -4.89 15.41
C TRP A 6 4.82 -3.50 14.80
N ILE A 7 4.48 -2.51 15.63
CA ILE A 7 4.68 -1.09 15.27
C ILE A 7 6.17 -0.81 15.47
N LEU A 8 6.90 -0.72 14.36
CA LEU A 8 8.28 -0.26 14.39
C LEU A 8 8.29 1.26 14.53
N ARG A 9 8.71 1.75 15.69
CA ARG A 9 9.05 3.16 15.90
C ARG A 9 10.50 3.37 15.49
N MET A 10 10.74 4.25 14.51
CA MET A 10 12.10 4.48 14.03
C MET A 10 12.56 5.91 14.23
N ILE A 11 13.87 6.04 14.39
CA ILE A 11 14.60 7.30 14.47
C ILE A 11 15.32 7.48 13.12
N PRO A 12 15.29 8.68 12.49
CA PRO A 12 15.99 8.95 11.23
C PRO A 12 17.52 8.71 11.35
N PRO A 13 18.27 8.53 10.24
CA PRO A 13 17.86 8.42 8.83
C PRO A 13 17.81 6.99 8.23
N TYR A 14 18.07 5.93 9.01
CA TYR A 14 18.52 4.62 8.48
C TYR A 14 17.45 3.59 8.09
N TRP A 15 16.19 3.99 7.93
CA TRP A 15 15.12 3.01 7.90
C TRP A 15 15.04 2.13 6.66
N LYS A 16 15.46 2.64 5.50
CA LYS A 16 15.46 1.87 4.25
C LYS A 16 16.41 0.67 4.35
N ASP A 17 17.55 0.86 4.99
CA ASP A 17 18.54 -0.19 5.24
C ASP A 17 18.06 -1.16 6.34
N ILE A 18 17.28 -0.66 7.30
CA ILE A 18 16.70 -1.48 8.38
C ILE A 18 15.60 -2.40 7.84
N LEU A 19 14.72 -1.97 6.92
CA LEU A 19 13.61 -2.83 6.48
C LEU A 19 14.08 -4.14 5.83
N ALA A 20 15.06 -4.06 4.93
CA ALA A 20 15.62 -5.23 4.27
C ALA A 20 16.31 -6.19 5.26
N SER A 21 16.87 -5.66 6.36
CA SER A 21 17.51 -6.47 7.40
C SER A 21 16.53 -7.05 8.43
N LEU A 22 15.31 -6.50 8.54
CA LEU A 22 14.26 -7.00 9.43
C LEU A 22 13.47 -8.16 8.81
N SER A 23 13.06 -8.04 7.55
CA SER A 23 12.37 -9.09 6.80
C SER A 23 12.22 -8.70 5.33
N GLU A 24 12.42 -9.65 4.41
CA GLU A 24 12.13 -9.47 2.98
C GLU A 24 10.64 -9.11 2.74
N ASP A 25 9.74 -9.59 3.60
CA ASP A 25 8.31 -9.28 3.52
C ASP A 25 7.96 -7.81 3.79
N LEU A 26 8.91 -7.02 4.32
CA LEU A 26 8.75 -5.59 4.55
C LEU A 26 9.28 -4.75 3.38
N TYR A 27 9.89 -5.38 2.38
CA TYR A 27 10.39 -4.69 1.19
C TYR A 27 9.35 -4.80 0.06
N PRO A 28 8.98 -3.70 -0.62
CA PRO A 28 8.02 -3.77 -1.70
C PRO A 28 8.55 -4.64 -2.84
N THR A 29 7.66 -5.39 -3.47
CA THR A 29 8.00 -6.14 -4.68
C THR A 29 8.49 -5.17 -5.75
N SER A 30 9.59 -5.53 -6.43
CA SER A 30 10.17 -4.61 -7.42
C SER A 30 9.15 -4.27 -8.51
N GLU A 31 9.20 -3.01 -8.95
CA GLU A 31 8.27 -2.46 -9.92
C GLU A 31 8.24 -3.25 -11.24
N GLU A 32 9.41 -3.67 -11.72
CA GLU A 32 9.55 -4.54 -12.90
C GLU A 32 8.79 -5.85 -12.72
N ASN A 33 8.89 -6.47 -11.54
CA ASN A 33 8.27 -7.75 -11.26
C ASN A 33 6.75 -7.62 -11.13
N VAL A 34 6.25 -6.59 -10.43
CA VAL A 34 4.80 -6.29 -10.37
C VAL A 34 4.24 -6.05 -11.77
N GLN A 35 4.92 -5.25 -12.61
CA GLN A 35 4.51 -5.02 -13.99
C GLN A 35 4.52 -6.30 -14.83
N SER A 36 5.54 -7.16 -14.66
CA SER A 36 5.66 -8.43 -15.38
C SER A 36 4.49 -9.36 -15.07
N ILE A 37 4.17 -9.53 -13.77
CA ILE A 37 3.04 -10.35 -13.32
C ILE A 37 1.71 -9.75 -13.78
N TYR A 38 1.55 -8.43 -13.64
CA TYR A 38 0.35 -7.72 -14.09
C TYR A 38 0.10 -7.88 -15.60
N LYS A 39 1.15 -7.79 -16.43
CA LYS A 39 1.04 -8.02 -17.88
C LYS A 39 0.61 -9.44 -18.22
N LYS A 40 1.12 -10.45 -17.51
CA LYS A 40 0.68 -11.85 -17.67
C LYS A 40 -0.80 -11.99 -17.35
N TYR A 41 -1.24 -11.43 -16.23
CA TYR A 41 -2.65 -11.43 -15.83
C TYR A 41 -3.53 -10.75 -16.90
N GLN A 42 -3.14 -9.57 -17.37
CA GLN A 42 -3.85 -8.85 -18.45
C GLN A 42 -3.89 -9.62 -19.77
N SER A 43 -2.93 -10.51 -20.02
CA SER A 43 -2.93 -11.41 -21.19
C SER A 43 -3.78 -12.67 -21.03
N GLY A 44 -4.48 -12.82 -19.90
CA GLY A 44 -5.40 -13.93 -19.62
C GLY A 44 -4.84 -15.02 -18.70
N ASP A 45 -3.64 -14.87 -18.16
CA ASP A 45 -3.09 -15.79 -17.16
C ASP A 45 -3.75 -15.52 -15.79
N ALA A 46 -4.84 -16.24 -15.51
CA ALA A 46 -5.56 -16.12 -14.25
C ALA A 46 -4.68 -16.43 -13.02
N ALA A 47 -3.70 -17.33 -13.14
CA ALA A 47 -2.82 -17.68 -12.03
C ALA A 47 -1.86 -16.52 -11.68
N ALA A 48 -1.45 -15.73 -12.67
CA ALA A 48 -0.71 -14.50 -12.40
C ALA A 48 -1.52 -13.50 -11.56
N GLY A 49 -2.85 -13.45 -11.74
CA GLY A 49 -3.74 -12.61 -10.93
C GLY A 49 -3.80 -13.01 -9.45
N GLU A 50 -3.57 -14.29 -9.15
CA GLU A 50 -3.54 -14.82 -7.78
C GLU A 50 -2.19 -14.62 -7.06
N THR A 51 -1.16 -14.17 -7.79
CA THR A 51 0.16 -13.90 -7.20
C THR A 51 0.08 -12.68 -6.28
N GLU A 52 0.60 -12.83 -5.05
CA GLU A 52 0.67 -11.73 -4.09
C GLU A 52 1.93 -10.87 -4.33
N VAL A 53 1.76 -9.56 -4.19
CA VAL A 53 2.83 -8.57 -4.24
C VAL A 53 2.80 -7.70 -2.99
N VAL A 54 3.97 -7.24 -2.56
CA VAL A 54 4.14 -6.35 -1.41
C VAL A 54 4.16 -4.90 -1.90
N LEU A 55 3.28 -4.06 -1.37
CA LEU A 55 3.18 -2.64 -1.70
C LEU A 55 3.21 -1.76 -0.45
N CYS A 56 3.67 -0.52 -0.62
CA CYS A 56 3.83 0.47 0.45
C CYS A 56 2.86 1.63 0.29
N ARG A 57 2.43 2.25 1.40
CA ARG A 57 1.64 3.49 1.37
C ARG A 57 1.95 4.37 2.57
N GLY A 58 2.21 5.65 2.33
CA GLY A 58 2.21 6.66 3.38
C GLY A 58 0.79 7.08 3.73
N THR A 59 0.43 7.09 5.01
CA THR A 59 -0.91 7.43 5.48
C THR A 59 -0.93 7.91 6.92
N ILE A 60 -2.08 8.41 7.40
CA ILE A 60 -2.23 8.84 8.80
C ILE A 60 -2.40 7.65 9.75
N GLY A 61 -2.06 7.83 11.02
CA GLY A 61 -2.18 6.81 12.06
C GLY A 61 -3.54 6.11 12.09
N PRO A 62 -4.67 6.84 12.21
CA PRO A 62 -6.00 6.22 12.21
C PRO A 62 -6.30 5.40 10.96
N GLN A 63 -5.81 5.84 9.79
CA GLN A 63 -6.01 5.13 8.54
C GLN A 63 -5.16 3.86 8.47
N ALA A 64 -3.92 3.90 8.96
CA ALA A 64 -3.06 2.73 9.06
C ALA A 64 -3.64 1.70 10.03
N GLU A 65 -4.13 2.14 11.19
CA GLU A 65 -4.81 1.30 12.18
C GLU A 65 -6.07 0.65 11.60
N ASN A 66 -6.86 1.40 10.83
CA ASN A 66 -8.04 0.85 10.16
C ASN A 66 -7.68 -0.18 9.09
N ILE A 67 -6.61 0.04 8.31
CA ILE A 67 -6.12 -0.96 7.33
C ILE A 67 -5.71 -2.24 8.05
N VAL A 68 -5.02 -2.14 9.19
CA VAL A 68 -4.64 -3.30 10.01
C VAL A 68 -5.87 -4.01 10.58
N SER A 69 -6.82 -3.26 11.11
CA SER A 69 -7.99 -3.78 11.81
C SER A 69 -8.98 -4.45 10.86
N PHE A 70 -9.29 -3.81 9.75
CA PHE A 70 -10.27 -4.29 8.78
C PHE A 70 -9.66 -5.16 7.68
N LYS A 71 -8.33 -5.17 7.54
CA LYS A 71 -7.61 -5.91 6.50
C LYS A 71 -8.08 -5.57 5.09
N THR A 72 -8.39 -4.30 4.87
CA THR A 72 -8.78 -3.77 3.57
C THR A 72 -7.87 -2.62 3.14
N ALA A 73 -7.66 -2.48 1.84
CA ALA A 73 -6.73 -1.50 1.28
C ALA A 73 -7.05 -0.04 1.66
N GLY A 74 -8.33 0.27 1.86
CA GLY A 74 -8.83 1.57 2.30
C GLY A 74 -9.12 1.67 3.79
N GLY A 75 -8.89 0.63 4.59
CA GLY A 75 -9.25 0.61 6.01
C GLY A 75 -10.73 0.87 6.25
N ILE A 76 -11.58 0.17 5.51
CA ILE A 76 -13.03 0.15 5.71
C ILE A 76 -13.50 -1.27 6.04
N GLU A 77 -14.60 -1.40 6.77
CA GLU A 77 -15.23 -2.70 7.02
C GLU A 77 -15.75 -3.36 5.73
N GLY A 78 -15.94 -4.68 5.78
CA GLY A 78 -16.57 -5.42 4.67
C GLY A 78 -15.62 -5.71 3.50
N GLY A 79 -14.47 -6.33 3.77
CA GLY A 79 -13.57 -6.79 2.73
C GLY A 79 -14.25 -7.75 1.74
N ASP A 80 -14.06 -7.52 0.44
CA ASP A 80 -14.71 -8.26 -0.63
C ASP A 80 -13.69 -9.00 -1.47
N VAL A 81 -13.64 -10.32 -1.32
CA VAL A 81 -12.71 -11.19 -2.08
C VAL A 81 -13.03 -11.25 -3.56
N GLU A 82 -14.25 -10.90 -3.99
CA GLU A 82 -14.63 -10.90 -5.41
C GLU A 82 -14.63 -9.49 -6.02
N VAL A 83 -14.09 -8.49 -5.29
CA VAL A 83 -14.07 -7.12 -5.79
C VAL A 83 -13.26 -7.02 -7.08
N LEU A 84 -13.85 -6.38 -8.08
CA LEU A 84 -13.18 -6.12 -9.34
C LEU A 84 -12.17 -4.97 -9.20
N PRO A 85 -11.05 -5.00 -9.93
CA PRO A 85 -10.11 -3.88 -9.97
C PRO A 85 -10.79 -2.59 -10.43
N VAL A 86 -10.30 -1.44 -9.97
CA VAL A 86 -10.84 -0.14 -10.39
C VAL A 86 -10.67 0.04 -11.90
N SER A 87 -11.60 0.74 -12.55
CA SER A 87 -11.49 0.98 -13.99
C SER A 87 -10.29 1.90 -14.32
N ALA A 88 -9.83 1.85 -15.57
CA ALA A 88 -8.76 2.73 -16.03
C ALA A 88 -9.14 4.23 -15.95
N GLU A 89 -10.43 4.54 -16.06
CA GLU A 89 -10.98 5.89 -15.91
C GLU A 89 -10.84 6.36 -14.46
N ILE A 90 -11.24 5.54 -13.49
CA ILE A 90 -11.09 5.85 -12.05
C ILE A 90 -9.61 5.99 -11.70
N ALA A 91 -8.75 5.12 -12.22
CA ALA A 91 -7.31 5.21 -12.00
C ALA A 91 -6.72 6.53 -12.53
N LYS A 92 -7.13 6.96 -13.74
CA LYS A 92 -6.73 8.26 -14.31
C LYS A 92 -7.24 9.42 -13.47
N GLU A 93 -8.47 9.33 -12.97
CA GLU A 93 -9.05 10.37 -12.10
C GLU A 93 -8.31 10.47 -10.76
N GLN A 94 -7.95 9.33 -10.17
CA GLN A 94 -7.13 9.25 -8.96
C GLN A 94 -5.77 9.94 -9.17
N VAL A 95 -5.08 9.71 -10.30
CA VAL A 95 -3.82 10.39 -10.61
C VAL A 95 -4.00 11.91 -10.75
N ARG A 96 -5.14 12.37 -11.27
CA ARG A 96 -5.41 13.80 -11.51
C ARG A 96 -5.83 14.56 -10.26
N SER A 97 -6.69 13.95 -9.45
CA SER A 97 -7.38 14.62 -8.34
C SER A 97 -6.90 14.15 -6.97
N GLY A 98 -6.31 12.96 -6.90
CA GLY A 98 -5.98 12.28 -5.66
C GLY A 98 -7.21 11.90 -4.84
N ARG A 99 -6.99 11.08 -3.81
CA ARG A 99 -7.95 10.81 -2.72
C ARG A 99 -9.30 10.20 -3.16
N ILE A 100 -9.38 9.55 -4.32
CA ILE A 100 -10.58 8.85 -4.81
C ILE A 100 -10.55 7.40 -4.33
N VAL A 101 -9.45 6.72 -4.59
CA VAL A 101 -9.19 5.34 -4.17
C VAL A 101 -7.82 5.24 -3.51
N PRO A 102 -7.58 4.19 -2.70
CA PRO A 102 -6.26 3.91 -2.18
C PRO A 102 -5.26 3.75 -3.32
N GLU A 103 -4.12 4.40 -3.17
CA GLU A 103 -2.97 4.24 -4.05
C GLU A 103 -1.77 3.83 -3.20
N TYR A 104 -1.15 2.73 -3.61
CA TYR A 104 0.06 2.17 -3.03
C TYR A 104 1.20 2.27 -4.04
N THR A 105 2.44 2.13 -3.59
CA THR A 105 3.62 2.26 -4.43
C THR A 105 4.60 1.11 -4.20
N THR A 106 5.33 0.75 -5.24
CA THR A 106 6.52 -0.11 -5.16
C THR A 106 7.81 0.70 -4.89
N ASP A 107 7.75 2.03 -4.96
CA ASP A 107 8.89 2.93 -4.83
C ASP A 107 9.08 3.40 -3.38
N LEU A 108 10.17 2.96 -2.75
CA LEU A 108 10.51 3.33 -1.38
C LEU A 108 10.83 4.83 -1.20
N SER A 109 11.24 5.55 -2.24
CA SER A 109 11.45 7.00 -2.19
C SER A 109 10.12 7.75 -2.13
N VAL A 110 9.12 7.29 -2.87
CA VAL A 110 7.74 7.79 -2.82
C VAL A 110 7.13 7.46 -1.46
N ALA A 111 7.28 6.21 -1.02
CA ALA A 111 6.85 5.77 0.31
C ALA A 111 7.52 6.60 1.42
N ASP A 112 8.82 6.91 1.30
CA ASP A 112 9.54 7.79 2.25
C ASP A 112 8.87 9.15 2.37
N ARG A 113 8.60 9.77 1.23
CA ARG A 113 8.09 11.13 1.15
C ARG A 113 6.70 11.23 1.76
N PHE A 114 5.81 10.29 1.44
CA PHE A 114 4.42 10.33 1.87
C PHE A 114 4.18 9.81 3.29
N SER A 115 5.12 9.05 3.88
CA SER A 115 5.02 8.58 5.26
C SER A 115 5.83 9.42 6.26
N ARG A 116 6.61 10.41 5.80
CA ARG A 116 7.40 11.26 6.69
C ARG A 116 6.50 12.05 7.64
N GLU A 117 6.79 12.01 8.93
CA GLU A 117 5.97 12.58 10.01
C GLU A 117 4.56 11.97 10.14
N HIS A 118 4.37 10.80 9.53
CA HIS A 118 3.13 10.03 9.46
C HIS A 118 3.41 8.54 9.70
N PHE A 119 2.63 7.65 9.07
CA PHE A 119 2.82 6.21 9.12
C PHE A 119 3.11 5.65 7.72
N LEU A 120 3.96 4.64 7.67
CA LEU A 120 4.10 3.77 6.50
C LEU A 120 3.35 2.47 6.79
N ILE A 121 2.43 2.09 5.91
CA ILE A 121 1.79 0.78 5.92
C ILE A 121 2.32 -0.04 4.74
N ILE A 122 2.60 -1.31 5.00
CA ILE A 122 3.09 -2.28 4.03
C ILE A 122 2.09 -3.44 4.00
N VAL A 123 1.63 -3.79 2.81
CA VAL A 123 0.58 -4.79 2.62
C VAL A 123 0.98 -5.78 1.53
N LYS A 124 0.58 -7.04 1.70
CA LYS A 124 0.51 -8.04 0.63
C LYS A 124 -0.89 -8.00 0.00
N VAL A 125 -0.95 -8.07 -1.32
CA VAL A 125 -2.21 -8.05 -2.07
C VAL A 125 -2.06 -8.83 -3.37
N LYS A 126 -3.13 -9.49 -3.81
CA LYS A 126 -3.16 -10.19 -5.10
C LYS A 126 -3.17 -9.22 -6.28
N VAL A 127 -2.44 -9.55 -7.35
CA VAL A 127 -2.34 -8.72 -8.55
C VAL A 127 -3.69 -8.47 -9.24
N ARG A 128 -4.64 -9.40 -9.14
CA ARG A 128 -5.97 -9.28 -9.78
C ARG A 128 -6.78 -8.05 -9.35
N TYR A 129 -6.49 -7.49 -8.17
CA TYR A 129 -7.18 -6.30 -7.64
C TYR A 129 -6.56 -4.98 -8.09
N LEU A 130 -5.38 -5.02 -8.72
CA LEU A 130 -4.61 -3.84 -9.04
C LEU A 130 -5.02 -3.26 -10.39
N THR A 131 -5.00 -1.93 -10.46
CA THR A 131 -4.95 -1.17 -11.70
C THR A 131 -3.78 -0.20 -11.63
N ARG A 132 -3.14 0.06 -12.78
CA ARG A 132 -2.02 0.99 -12.83
C ARG A 132 -2.46 2.40 -12.45
N GLY A 133 -1.80 2.99 -11.44
CA GLY A 133 -1.97 4.38 -11.01
C GLY A 133 -0.86 5.28 -11.56
N SER A 134 -0.33 6.15 -10.71
CA SER A 134 0.69 7.16 -11.02
C SER A 134 1.96 6.51 -11.57
N VAL A 135 2.26 6.73 -12.85
CA VAL A 135 3.46 6.14 -13.49
C VAL A 135 4.75 6.67 -12.88
N SER A 136 4.81 7.96 -12.59
CA SER A 136 5.99 8.61 -11.99
C SER A 136 6.24 8.23 -10.54
N GLU A 137 5.23 7.67 -9.86
CA GLU A 137 5.32 7.29 -8.45
C GLU A 137 5.20 5.77 -8.26
N SER A 138 5.34 5.00 -9.35
CA SER A 138 5.16 3.55 -9.38
C SER A 138 3.89 3.10 -8.65
N GLY A 139 2.81 3.84 -8.92
CA GLY A 139 1.53 3.77 -8.23
C GLY A 139 0.65 2.63 -8.73
N TRP A 140 -0.03 1.98 -7.80
CA TRP A 140 -0.99 0.91 -8.01
C TRP A 140 -2.24 1.20 -7.17
N VAL A 141 -3.38 1.26 -7.84
CA VAL A 141 -4.66 1.61 -7.23
C VAL A 141 -5.53 0.36 -7.12
N MET A 142 -6.39 0.32 -6.11
CA MET A 142 -7.33 -0.77 -5.89
C MET A 142 -8.58 -0.27 -5.13
N PRO A 143 -9.72 -0.99 -5.20
CA PRO A 143 -10.91 -0.64 -4.43
C PRO A 143 -10.65 -0.53 -2.92
N LYS A 144 -11.40 0.32 -2.21
CA LYS A 144 -11.24 0.52 -0.76
C LYS A 144 -11.45 -0.76 0.06
N ASN A 145 -12.41 -1.59 -0.34
CA ASN A 145 -12.74 -2.86 0.31
C ASN A 145 -11.90 -4.04 -0.19
N THR A 146 -10.85 -3.81 -0.99
CA THR A 146 -9.93 -4.88 -1.42
C THR A 146 -9.30 -5.55 -0.21
N PRO A 147 -9.41 -6.88 -0.05
CA PRO A 147 -8.73 -7.61 0.99
C PRO A 147 -7.21 -7.52 0.80
N VAL A 148 -6.52 -7.18 1.89
CA VAL A 148 -5.06 -7.14 1.94
C VAL A 148 -4.59 -7.91 3.16
N ASP A 149 -3.37 -8.43 3.14
CA ASP A 149 -2.67 -8.88 4.34
C ASP A 149 -1.69 -7.79 4.76
N PRO A 150 -2.00 -6.99 5.79
CA PRO A 150 -1.04 -6.07 6.35
C PRO A 150 0.18 -6.89 6.82
N VAL A 151 1.39 -6.45 6.47
CA VAL A 151 2.62 -7.13 6.90
C VAL A 151 3.56 -6.25 7.71
N GLY A 152 3.38 -4.92 7.66
CA GLY A 152 4.16 -4.00 8.48
C GLY A 152 3.50 -2.64 8.63
N ILE A 153 3.66 -2.04 9.81
CA ILE A 153 3.33 -0.66 10.09
C ILE A 153 4.53 0.01 10.76
N ILE A 154 4.89 1.18 10.27
CA ILE A 154 6.01 1.96 10.78
C ILE A 154 5.51 3.32 11.20
N ASP A 155 5.66 3.63 12.47
CA ASP A 155 5.41 4.95 13.03
C ASP A 155 6.63 5.83 12.74
N ARG A 156 6.40 6.86 11.91
CA ARG A 156 7.39 7.85 11.50
C ARG A 156 7.01 9.25 11.96
N THR A 157 6.23 9.36 13.02
CA THR A 157 5.92 10.64 13.69
C THR A 157 7.12 11.20 14.46
N TYR A 158 8.14 10.37 14.68
CA TYR A 158 9.35 10.71 15.43
C TYR A 158 9.04 11.21 16.86
N GLY A 159 7.97 10.67 17.47
CA GLY A 159 7.53 11.05 18.81
C GLY A 159 6.80 12.40 18.88
N LYS A 160 6.48 13.01 17.74
CA LYS A 160 5.68 14.23 17.64
C LYS A 160 4.19 13.90 17.47
N ALA A 161 3.33 14.87 17.76
CA ALA A 161 1.93 14.78 17.36
C ALA A 161 1.82 14.77 15.83
N GLU A 162 1.01 13.85 15.29
CA GLU A 162 0.79 13.73 13.84
C GLU A 162 -0.11 14.87 13.33
N ASN A 163 0.29 15.50 12.21
CA ASN A 163 -0.55 16.49 11.53
C ASN A 163 -1.48 15.83 10.49
N THR A 164 -2.63 15.33 10.93
CA THR A 164 -3.55 14.56 10.07
C THR A 164 -4.14 15.31 8.86
N GLY A 165 -3.97 16.64 8.77
CA GLY A 165 -4.47 17.44 7.65
C GLY A 165 -3.68 17.33 6.33
N GLN A 166 -2.44 16.83 6.37
CA GLN A 166 -1.52 16.85 5.21
C GLN A 166 -1.36 15.52 4.46
N ALA A 167 -1.64 14.38 5.09
CA ALA A 167 -1.40 13.08 4.48
C ALA A 167 -2.43 12.72 3.39
N ASN A 168 -2.00 11.92 2.42
CA ASN A 168 -2.81 11.42 1.29
C ASN A 168 -3.77 10.29 1.72
N ALA A 169 -4.52 10.52 2.79
CA ALA A 169 -5.65 9.68 3.13
C ALA A 169 -6.76 9.92 2.09
N SER A 170 -7.15 8.86 1.39
CA SER A 170 -8.41 8.82 0.65
C SER A 170 -9.54 9.04 1.65
N LYS A 171 -10.38 10.07 1.45
CA LYS A 171 -11.58 10.30 2.27
C LYS A 171 -12.56 9.16 2.11
#